data_AF-A0A0R3Q7J0-F1
#
_entry.id   AF-A0A0R3Q7J0-F1
#
_cell.length_a   1.000
_cell.length_b   1.000
_cell.length_c   1.000
_cell.angle_alpha   90.00
_cell.angle_beta   90.00
_cell.angle_gamma   90.00
#
_symmetry.space_group_name_H-M   'P 1'
#
loop_
_entity.id
_entity.type
_entity.pdbx_description
1 polymer ?
#
loop_
_entity_poly.entity_id
_entity_poly.type
_entity_poly.pdbx_seq_one_letter_code
_entity_poly.pdbx_strand_id
1 'polypeptide(L)'
;MIGGSEIKNYAPFCKGLKALWSPYTGIIDWGLVTKSYAEDFQNRGGIVYTKYPLKTLLLVGESKKENMVNDYPVMIESEPSLVAVVFPFITMPKIRCKYLITCCGLQSDRIAKLSGGLPDPKIVPFRGEYLLLTSEEKKKLVTTNVYPVPDSRLPFLGVHFTPRMNGDVWLGPNAVLAYKREGYKYSQISVPDLYDALTYRGTRKLILKFFGYGMKELYRGIWIRAQVKQLQRFMPNLKISDITR
;
A
#
# COMPACT_ATOMS: atom_id res chain seq x y z
N MET A 1 12.84 -14.22 23.45
CA MET A 1 13.77 -13.07 23.42
C MET A 1 15.18 -13.60 23.43
N ILE A 2 16.09 -13.04 22.63
CA ILE A 2 17.49 -13.46 22.52
C ILE A 2 18.44 -12.32 22.91
N GLY A 3 19.62 -12.67 23.42
CA GLY A 3 20.69 -11.72 23.76
C GLY A 3 21.39 -11.15 22.52
N GLY A 4 22.06 -10.01 22.68
CA GLY A 4 22.78 -9.34 21.58
C GLY A 4 23.84 -10.20 20.90
N SER A 5 24.54 -11.05 21.66
CA SER A 5 25.54 -12.00 21.14
C SER A 5 24.93 -13.12 20.28
N GLU A 6 23.64 -13.42 20.46
CA GLU A 6 22.91 -14.46 19.73
C GLU A 6 22.27 -13.94 18.44
N ILE A 7 22.11 -12.63 18.28
CA ILE A 7 21.51 -12.01 17.08
C ILE A 7 22.21 -12.47 15.81
N LYS A 8 23.55 -12.59 15.86
CA LYS A 8 24.38 -13.00 14.73
C LYS A 8 24.07 -14.42 14.21
N ASN A 9 23.47 -15.27 15.03
CA ASN A 9 23.08 -16.62 14.64
C ASN A 9 21.89 -16.60 13.66
N TYR A 10 21.11 -15.51 13.66
CA TYR A 10 19.93 -15.33 12.80
C TYR A 10 20.14 -14.25 11.74
N ALA A 11 20.84 -13.18 12.08
CA ALA A 11 21.16 -12.06 11.20
C ALA A 11 22.62 -11.64 11.41
N PRO A 12 23.59 -12.29 10.73
CA PRO A 12 25.03 -12.10 11.00
C PRO A 12 25.53 -10.68 10.76
N PHE A 13 24.84 -9.92 9.91
CA PHE A 13 25.13 -8.52 9.63
C PHE A 13 24.62 -7.56 10.70
N CYS A 14 23.71 -8.00 11.57
CA CYS A 14 22.92 -7.16 12.46
C CYS A 14 23.61 -6.97 13.83
N LYS A 15 23.59 -5.74 14.35
CA LYS A 15 24.02 -5.41 15.72
C LYS A 15 22.86 -4.87 16.55
N GLY A 16 22.77 -5.30 17.81
CA GLY A 16 21.74 -4.85 18.75
C GLY A 16 22.01 -5.31 20.19
N LEU A 17 21.26 -4.76 21.15
CA LEU A 17 21.39 -5.12 22.57
C LEU A 17 20.68 -6.43 22.90
N LYS A 18 19.47 -6.61 22.37
CA LYS A 18 18.60 -7.79 22.46
C LYS A 18 17.67 -7.81 21.24
N ALA A 19 17.05 -8.95 20.97
CA ALA A 19 16.04 -9.07 19.92
C ALA A 19 14.87 -9.98 20.34
N LEU A 20 13.72 -9.77 19.72
CA LEU A 20 12.61 -10.72 19.76
C LEU A 20 12.69 -11.57 18.49
N TRP A 21 12.96 -12.86 18.67
CA TRP A 21 12.95 -13.82 17.58
C TRP A 21 11.51 -14.28 17.33
N SER A 22 11.04 -14.14 16.09
CA SER A 22 9.71 -14.55 15.64
C SER A 22 9.86 -15.56 14.49
N PRO A 23 9.94 -16.87 14.80
CA PRO A 23 10.29 -17.89 13.81
C PRO A 23 9.23 -18.11 12.72
N TYR A 24 8.00 -17.64 12.94
CA TYR A 24 6.86 -17.85 12.04
C TYR A 24 6.55 -16.64 11.14
N THR A 25 7.31 -15.55 11.28
CA THR A 25 7.13 -14.38 10.40
C THR A 25 7.73 -14.65 9.03
N GLY A 26 6.88 -14.70 8.00
CA GLY A 26 7.27 -14.96 6.62
C GLY A 26 7.19 -13.74 5.71
N ILE A 27 7.36 -14.01 4.42
CA ILE A 27 7.20 -13.07 3.31
C ILE A 27 6.27 -13.70 2.27
N ILE A 28 5.57 -12.87 1.51
CA ILE A 28 4.60 -13.33 0.51
C ILE A 28 4.56 -12.40 -0.69
N ASP A 29 4.27 -12.97 -1.86
CA ASP A 29 3.94 -12.20 -3.06
C ASP A 29 2.43 -11.93 -3.09
N TRP A 30 2.04 -10.75 -2.61
CA TRP A 30 0.63 -10.31 -2.63
C TRP A 30 0.06 -10.15 -4.04
N GLY A 31 0.91 -9.90 -5.05
CA GLY A 31 0.47 -9.85 -6.44
C GLY A 31 0.05 -11.23 -6.93
N LEU A 32 0.83 -12.26 -6.60
CA LEU A 32 0.48 -13.65 -6.92
C LEU A 32 -0.75 -14.12 -6.13
N VAL A 33 -0.83 -13.84 -4.84
CA VAL A 33 -2.02 -14.19 -4.01
C VAL A 33 -3.29 -13.59 -4.59
N THR A 34 -3.25 -12.30 -4.98
CA THR A 34 -4.42 -11.63 -5.54
C THR A 34 -4.85 -12.24 -6.87
N LYS A 35 -3.88 -12.63 -7.73
CA LYS A 35 -4.16 -13.33 -8.99
C LYS A 35 -4.80 -14.69 -8.74
N SER A 36 -4.25 -15.47 -7.80
CA SER A 36 -4.81 -16.77 -7.42
C SER A 36 -6.25 -16.66 -6.92
N TYR A 37 -6.57 -15.66 -6.09
CA TYR A 37 -7.97 -15.42 -5.68
C TYR A 37 -8.89 -15.02 -6.84
N ALA A 38 -8.38 -14.25 -7.81
CA ALA A 38 -9.15 -13.91 -9.00
C ALA A 38 -9.41 -15.16 -9.86
N GLU A 39 -8.41 -16.02 -10.05
CA GLU A 39 -8.55 -17.30 -10.76
C GLU A 39 -9.56 -18.23 -10.08
N ASP A 40 -9.48 -18.39 -8.76
CA ASP A 40 -10.44 -19.19 -7.98
C ASP A 40 -11.87 -18.65 -8.13
N PHE A 41 -12.03 -17.33 -8.14
CA PHE A 41 -13.33 -16.69 -8.36
C PHE A 41 -13.86 -16.93 -9.77
N GLN A 42 -13.02 -16.84 -10.79
CA GLN A 42 -13.40 -17.12 -12.19
C GLN A 42 -13.75 -18.59 -12.42
N ASN A 43 -13.00 -19.51 -11.81
CA ASN A 43 -13.27 -20.96 -11.86
C ASN A 43 -14.63 -21.33 -11.24
N ARG A 44 -15.16 -20.47 -10.36
CA ARG A 44 -16.51 -20.60 -9.76
C ARG A 44 -17.59 -19.84 -10.55
N GLY A 45 -17.29 -19.39 -11.77
CA GLY A 45 -18.20 -18.66 -12.65
C GLY A 45 -18.25 -17.14 -12.44
N GLY A 46 -17.36 -16.59 -11.61
CA GLY A 46 -17.22 -15.16 -11.41
C GLY A 46 -16.59 -14.45 -12.63
N ILE A 47 -16.87 -13.17 -12.80
CA ILE A 47 -16.29 -12.35 -13.88
C ILE A 47 -15.40 -11.26 -13.25
N VAL A 48 -14.15 -11.17 -13.71
CA VAL A 48 -13.20 -10.16 -13.26
C VAL A 48 -12.96 -9.15 -14.38
N TYR A 49 -13.38 -7.92 -14.14
CA TYR A 49 -13.07 -6.80 -15.02
C TYR A 49 -11.83 -6.07 -14.51
N THR A 50 -10.80 -5.94 -15.36
CA THR A 50 -9.64 -5.08 -15.11
C THR A 50 -9.71 -3.85 -16.00
N LYS A 51 -8.96 -2.79 -15.65
CA LYS A 51 -9.02 -1.49 -16.34
C LYS A 51 -10.45 -0.93 -16.43
N TYR A 52 -11.28 -1.21 -15.43
CA TYR A 52 -12.70 -0.83 -15.37
C TYR A 52 -12.95 0.11 -14.18
N PRO A 53 -12.56 1.39 -14.27
CA PRO A 53 -12.69 2.33 -13.16
C PRO A 53 -14.16 2.71 -12.93
N LEU A 54 -14.63 2.54 -11.71
CA LEU A 54 -15.94 3.05 -11.29
C LEU A 54 -15.97 4.58 -11.39
N LYS A 55 -16.90 5.13 -12.19
CA LYS A 55 -17.12 6.58 -12.34
C LYS A 55 -18.38 7.03 -11.62
N THR A 56 -19.45 6.25 -11.73
CA THR A 56 -20.76 6.59 -11.18
C THR A 56 -21.34 5.41 -10.44
N LEU A 57 -21.97 5.69 -9.29
CA LEU A 57 -22.77 4.75 -8.51
C LEU A 57 -24.13 5.39 -8.32
N LEU A 58 -25.19 4.71 -8.76
CA LEU A 58 -26.57 5.18 -8.68
C LEU A 58 -27.44 4.12 -8.01
N LEU A 59 -28.32 4.57 -7.12
CA LEU A 59 -29.47 3.78 -6.68
C LEU A 59 -30.60 4.04 -7.68
N VAL A 60 -30.89 3.03 -8.50
CA VAL A 60 -32.00 3.04 -9.44
C VAL A 60 -33.25 2.74 -8.64
N GLY A 61 -34.17 3.71 -8.59
CA GLY A 61 -35.43 3.61 -7.85
C GLY A 61 -36.33 2.45 -8.28
N GLU A 62 -37.52 2.40 -7.71
CA GLU A 62 -38.51 1.35 -7.93
C GLU A 62 -38.92 1.23 -9.41
N SER A 63 -39.39 0.04 -9.81
CA SER A 63 -39.84 -0.20 -11.18
C SER A 63 -40.96 0.78 -11.55
N LYS A 64 -40.93 1.31 -12.79
CA LYS A 64 -42.02 2.14 -13.32
C LYS A 64 -43.34 1.36 -13.52
N LYS A 65 -43.32 0.04 -13.36
CA LYS A 65 -44.50 -0.82 -13.46
C LYS A 65 -45.02 -1.13 -12.05
N GLU A 66 -46.31 -0.85 -11.81
CA GLU A 66 -47.01 -1.28 -10.60
C GLU A 66 -46.76 -2.78 -10.34
N ASN A 67 -46.49 -3.12 -9.08
CA ASN A 67 -46.26 -4.49 -8.59
C ASN A 67 -45.01 -5.23 -9.11
N MET A 68 -44.02 -4.55 -9.71
CA MET A 68 -42.72 -5.17 -10.00
C MET A 68 -41.63 -4.66 -9.07
N VAL A 69 -41.04 -5.57 -8.27
CA VAL A 69 -39.86 -5.26 -7.45
C VAL A 69 -38.63 -5.10 -8.35
N ASN A 70 -37.82 -4.06 -8.10
CA ASN A 70 -36.53 -3.91 -8.78
C ASN A 70 -35.50 -4.82 -8.11
N ASP A 71 -35.23 -5.99 -8.69
CA ASP A 71 -34.28 -6.97 -8.15
C ASP A 71 -32.81 -6.50 -8.16
N TYR A 72 -32.49 -5.48 -8.97
CA TYR A 72 -31.13 -4.96 -9.15
C TYR A 72 -31.11 -3.42 -8.99
N PRO A 73 -31.32 -2.91 -7.77
CA PRO A 73 -31.47 -1.48 -7.50
C PRO A 73 -30.15 -0.70 -7.59
N VAL A 74 -28.99 -1.35 -7.64
CA VAL A 74 -27.71 -0.65 -7.74
C VAL A 74 -27.24 -0.66 -9.18
N MET A 75 -26.90 0.50 -9.74
CA MET A 75 -26.24 0.64 -11.03
C MET A 75 -24.86 1.26 -10.82
N ILE A 76 -23.85 0.62 -11.42
CA ILE A 76 -22.51 1.18 -11.54
C ILE A 76 -22.20 1.47 -13.00
N GLU A 77 -21.46 2.53 -13.24
CA GLU A 77 -20.99 2.94 -14.56
C GLU A 77 -19.48 3.14 -14.55
N SER A 78 -18.85 2.64 -15.61
CA SER A 78 -17.43 2.80 -15.91
C SER A 78 -17.24 3.66 -17.16
N GLU A 79 -16.00 3.78 -17.62
CA GLU A 79 -15.66 4.62 -18.78
C GLU A 79 -16.34 4.09 -20.05
N PRO A 80 -17.13 4.90 -20.79
CA PRO A 80 -17.90 4.44 -21.94
C PRO A 80 -17.06 3.83 -23.06
N SER A 81 -15.79 4.20 -23.15
CA SER A 81 -14.83 3.73 -24.14
C SER A 81 -14.33 2.29 -23.89
N LEU A 82 -14.67 1.67 -22.76
CA LEU A 82 -14.16 0.36 -22.36
C LEU A 82 -15.02 -0.83 -22.83
N VAL A 83 -15.87 -0.65 -23.84
CA VAL A 83 -16.55 -1.78 -24.49
C VAL A 83 -15.52 -2.64 -25.22
N ALA A 84 -14.97 -3.61 -24.51
CA ALA A 84 -14.06 -4.60 -25.04
C ALA A 84 -14.75 -5.97 -25.09
N VAL A 85 -14.74 -6.60 -26.26
CA VAL A 85 -15.07 -8.01 -26.42
C VAL A 85 -13.82 -8.79 -26.01
N VAL A 86 -13.85 -9.39 -24.82
CA VAL A 86 -12.82 -10.34 -24.38
C VAL A 86 -13.49 -11.70 -24.35
N PHE A 87 -13.44 -12.41 -25.48
CA PHE A 87 -14.15 -13.67 -25.64
C PHE A 87 -13.86 -14.63 -24.48
N PRO A 88 -14.89 -15.23 -23.84
CA PRO A 88 -16.30 -15.27 -24.24
C PRO A 88 -17.18 -14.14 -23.67
N PHE A 89 -16.62 -13.12 -23.01
CA PHE A 89 -17.38 -12.08 -22.28
C PHE A 89 -17.32 -10.70 -22.95
N ILE A 90 -18.46 -10.00 -22.93
CA ILE A 90 -18.55 -8.60 -23.35
C ILE A 90 -18.43 -7.72 -22.10
N THR A 91 -17.52 -6.74 -22.15
CA THR A 91 -17.43 -5.72 -21.10
C THR A 91 -18.54 -4.70 -21.29
N MET A 92 -19.50 -4.66 -20.37
CA MET A 92 -20.58 -3.67 -20.42
C MET A 92 -20.18 -2.40 -19.69
N PRO A 93 -20.47 -1.19 -20.20
CA PRO A 93 -20.11 0.07 -19.54
C PRO A 93 -20.97 0.34 -18.30
N LYS A 94 -22.11 -0.35 -18.18
CA LYS A 94 -23.05 -0.27 -17.07
C LYS A 94 -23.38 -1.65 -16.56
N ILE A 95 -23.31 -1.83 -15.25
CA ILE A 95 -23.65 -3.08 -14.57
C ILE A 95 -24.71 -2.77 -13.52
N ARG A 96 -25.77 -3.60 -13.49
CA ARG A 96 -26.76 -3.57 -12.41
C ARG A 96 -26.55 -4.75 -11.48
N CYS A 97 -26.66 -4.51 -10.18
CA CYS A 97 -26.52 -5.55 -9.17
C CYS A 97 -27.51 -5.36 -8.02
N LYS A 98 -27.74 -6.47 -7.28
CA LYS A 98 -28.56 -6.46 -6.07
C LYS A 98 -27.79 -5.93 -4.86
N TYR A 99 -26.54 -6.33 -4.75
CA TYR A 99 -25.62 -5.96 -3.69
C TYR A 99 -24.32 -5.44 -4.28
N LEU A 100 -23.71 -4.47 -3.60
CA LEU A 100 -22.42 -3.92 -3.93
C LEU A 100 -21.52 -3.96 -2.70
N ILE A 101 -20.36 -4.62 -2.83
CA ILE A 101 -19.31 -4.64 -1.80
C ILE A 101 -18.16 -3.78 -2.32
N THR A 102 -17.74 -2.79 -1.54
CA THR A 102 -16.71 -1.83 -1.94
C THR A 102 -15.40 -2.10 -1.19
N CYS A 103 -14.36 -2.49 -1.93
CA CYS A 103 -13.02 -2.81 -1.40
C CYS A 103 -11.97 -1.87 -2.01
N CYS A 104 -12.25 -0.56 -2.03
CA CYS A 104 -11.58 0.39 -2.92
C CYS A 104 -10.31 1.02 -2.35
N GLY A 105 -9.69 0.43 -1.33
CA GLY A 105 -8.40 0.83 -0.77
C GLY A 105 -8.29 2.35 -0.55
N LEU A 106 -7.35 2.98 -1.27
CA LEU A 106 -7.07 4.41 -1.17
C LEU A 106 -8.19 5.33 -1.68
N GLN A 107 -9.26 4.80 -2.26
CA GLN A 107 -10.44 5.54 -2.72
C GLN A 107 -11.68 5.30 -1.84
N SER A 108 -11.57 4.53 -0.76
CA SER A 108 -12.73 4.03 0.00
C SER A 108 -13.65 5.14 0.53
N ASP A 109 -13.10 6.23 1.06
CA ASP A 109 -13.85 7.41 1.51
C ASP A 109 -14.59 8.15 0.39
N ARG A 110 -14.05 8.15 -0.84
CA ARG A 110 -14.72 8.72 -2.01
C ARG A 110 -15.87 7.83 -2.47
N ILE A 111 -15.66 6.52 -2.48
CA ILE A 111 -16.71 5.56 -2.81
C ILE A 111 -17.83 5.60 -1.74
N ALA A 112 -17.48 5.77 -0.46
CA ALA A 112 -18.46 5.97 0.60
C ALA A 112 -19.38 7.18 0.29
N LYS A 113 -18.81 8.33 -0.09
CA LYS A 113 -19.60 9.50 -0.54
C LYS A 113 -20.48 9.19 -1.75
N LEU A 114 -19.94 8.50 -2.76
CA LEU A 114 -20.70 8.13 -3.96
C LEU A 114 -21.89 7.22 -3.63
N SER A 115 -21.76 6.38 -2.59
CA SER A 115 -22.86 5.55 -2.08
C SER A 115 -23.83 6.27 -1.14
N GLY A 116 -23.67 7.58 -0.91
CA GLY A 116 -24.50 8.38 0.00
C GLY A 116 -24.07 8.36 1.48
N GLY A 117 -22.94 7.70 1.79
CA GLY A 117 -22.37 7.66 3.12
C GLY A 117 -21.50 8.88 3.46
N LEU A 118 -21.08 8.95 4.72
CA LEU A 118 -20.08 9.94 5.17
C LEU A 118 -18.69 9.53 4.68
N PRO A 119 -17.79 10.50 4.41
CA PRO A 119 -16.41 10.20 4.03
C PRO A 119 -15.50 9.79 5.18
N ASP A 120 -16.00 9.77 6.41
CA ASP A 120 -15.21 9.43 7.58
C ASP A 120 -15.19 7.91 7.81
N PRO A 121 -14.03 7.31 8.09
CA PRO A 121 -12.70 7.94 8.20
C PRO A 121 -12.11 8.34 6.84
N LYS A 122 -11.55 9.55 6.78
CA LYS A 122 -10.91 10.08 5.57
C LYS A 122 -9.57 9.40 5.27
N ILE A 123 -9.30 9.16 3.98
CA ILE A 123 -8.02 8.62 3.52
C ILE A 123 -7.02 9.75 3.26
N VAL A 124 -5.86 9.68 3.90
CA VAL A 124 -4.71 10.58 3.67
C VAL A 124 -3.55 9.72 3.14
N PRO A 125 -3.09 9.95 1.90
CA PRO A 125 -2.16 9.02 1.27
C PRO A 125 -0.72 9.27 1.74
N PHE A 126 -0.12 8.26 2.34
CA PHE A 126 1.32 8.19 2.57
C PHE A 126 1.89 7.09 1.70
N ARG A 127 3.00 7.38 1.00
CA ARG A 127 3.75 6.37 0.27
C ARG A 127 4.94 5.91 1.09
N GLY A 128 5.26 4.63 0.94
CA GLY A 128 6.51 4.06 1.41
C GLY A 128 7.48 3.88 0.25
N GLU A 129 8.71 4.31 0.44
CA GLU A 129 9.80 4.14 -0.52
C GLU A 129 10.80 3.13 0.04
N TYR A 130 11.26 2.25 -0.83
CA TYR A 130 12.22 1.21 -0.52
C TYR A 130 13.51 1.46 -1.31
N LEU A 131 14.64 1.03 -0.74
CA LEU A 131 15.88 0.86 -1.48
C LEU A 131 16.06 -0.64 -1.73
N LEU A 132 16.69 -0.98 -2.85
CA LEU A 132 17.12 -2.34 -3.13
C LEU A 132 18.60 -2.48 -2.79
N LEU A 133 18.95 -3.52 -2.03
CA LEU A 133 20.34 -3.92 -1.81
C LEU A 133 20.85 -4.62 -3.08
N THR A 134 21.90 -4.10 -3.71
CA THR A 134 22.46 -4.61 -4.97
C THR A 134 23.70 -5.48 -4.76
N SER A 135 24.37 -5.37 -3.62
CA SER A 135 25.55 -6.18 -3.29
C SER A 135 25.16 -7.63 -3.01
N GLU A 136 25.55 -8.55 -3.90
CA GLU A 136 25.26 -9.99 -3.78
C GLU A 136 25.85 -10.62 -2.51
N GLU A 137 27.05 -10.20 -2.11
CA GLU A 137 27.66 -10.62 -0.84
C GLU A 137 26.77 -10.26 0.35
N LYS A 138 26.24 -9.02 0.37
CA LYS A 138 25.39 -8.53 1.47
C LYS A 138 23.99 -9.11 1.43
N LYS A 139 23.41 -9.35 0.25
CA LYS A 139 22.11 -10.02 0.11
C LYS A 139 22.11 -11.37 0.80
N LYS A 140 23.18 -12.16 0.62
CA LYS A 140 23.33 -13.49 1.26
C LYS A 140 23.36 -13.44 2.79
N LEU A 141 23.70 -12.30 3.38
CA LEU A 141 23.67 -12.12 4.83
C LEU A 141 22.24 -11.91 5.36
N VAL A 142 21.31 -11.46 4.53
CA VAL A 142 19.94 -11.13 4.90
C VAL A 142 19.02 -12.32 4.63
N THR A 143 19.03 -13.30 5.54
CA THR A 143 18.24 -14.53 5.43
C THR A 143 16.90 -14.47 6.17
N THR A 144 16.71 -13.45 7.02
CA THR A 144 15.48 -13.23 7.79
C THR A 144 15.11 -11.76 7.77
N ASN A 145 13.83 -11.47 8.03
CA ASN A 145 13.37 -10.11 8.24
C ASN A 145 14.03 -9.51 9.50
N VAL A 146 14.46 -8.25 9.40
CA VAL A 146 14.97 -7.47 10.53
C VAL A 146 14.18 -6.16 10.64
N TYR A 147 13.58 -5.95 11.82
CA TYR A 147 12.78 -4.77 12.15
C TYR A 147 13.41 -4.03 13.34
N PRO A 148 13.35 -2.68 13.38
CA PRO A 148 13.61 -1.93 14.59
C PRO A 148 12.53 -2.19 15.62
N VAL A 149 12.85 -1.97 16.90
CA VAL A 149 11.82 -1.86 17.93
C VAL A 149 10.92 -0.66 17.60
N PRO A 150 9.59 -0.83 17.54
CA PRO A 150 8.68 0.27 17.23
C PRO A 150 8.80 1.41 18.25
N ASP A 151 8.79 2.65 17.79
CA ASP A 151 8.62 3.82 18.66
C ASP A 151 7.13 3.94 18.99
N SER A 152 6.77 3.83 20.28
CA SER A 152 5.37 3.92 20.73
C SER A 152 4.71 5.26 20.39
N ARG A 153 5.49 6.31 20.15
CA ARG A 153 5.00 7.63 19.71
C ARG A 153 4.69 7.66 18.22
N LEU A 154 5.32 6.78 17.43
CA LEU A 154 5.27 6.72 15.96
C LEU A 154 5.45 5.26 15.49
N PRO A 155 4.43 4.40 15.64
CA PRO A 155 4.56 2.96 15.39
C PRO A 155 4.75 2.60 13.91
N PHE A 156 4.61 3.57 13.01
CA PHE A 156 4.64 3.36 11.56
C PHE A 156 6.03 3.55 10.93
N LEU A 157 7.06 3.86 11.73
CA LEU A 157 8.33 4.35 11.21
C LEU A 157 9.52 3.48 11.60
N GLY A 158 10.14 2.88 10.60
CA GLY A 158 11.29 2.01 10.78
C GLY A 158 11.84 1.52 9.45
N VAL A 159 13.16 1.47 9.32
CA VAL A 159 13.79 0.83 8.17
C VAL A 159 13.90 -0.66 8.43
N HIS A 160 13.34 -1.48 7.54
CA HIS A 160 13.39 -2.93 7.65
C HIS A 160 14.39 -3.49 6.65
N PHE A 161 14.91 -4.68 6.93
CA PHE A 161 15.59 -5.51 5.94
C PHE A 161 14.64 -6.67 5.65
N THR A 162 14.14 -6.75 4.43
CA THR A 162 13.14 -7.74 4.01
C THR A 162 13.69 -8.56 2.84
N PRO A 163 14.15 -9.81 3.04
CA PRO A 163 14.44 -10.69 1.93
C PRO A 163 13.16 -10.97 1.14
N ARG A 164 13.29 -11.19 -0.17
CA ARG A 164 12.17 -11.46 -1.08
C ARG A 164 12.32 -12.84 -1.70
N MET A 165 11.21 -13.42 -2.15
CA MET A 165 11.19 -14.76 -2.76
C MET A 165 12.03 -14.86 -4.04
N ASN A 166 12.29 -13.73 -4.71
CA ASN A 166 13.12 -13.64 -5.92
C ASN A 166 14.61 -13.39 -5.61
N GLY A 167 15.03 -13.39 -4.34
CA GLY A 167 16.40 -13.12 -3.92
C GLY A 167 16.75 -11.64 -3.74
N ASP A 168 15.84 -10.72 -4.05
CA ASP A 168 16.04 -9.30 -3.71
C ASP A 168 15.96 -9.07 -2.21
N VAL A 169 16.60 -7.98 -1.75
CA VAL A 169 16.47 -7.52 -0.37
C VAL A 169 16.02 -6.07 -0.38
N TRP A 170 14.85 -5.83 0.20
CA TRP A 170 14.24 -4.50 0.29
C TRP A 170 14.63 -3.85 1.62
N LEU A 171 15.03 -2.59 1.55
CA LEU A 171 15.44 -1.76 2.68
C LEU A 171 14.44 -0.60 2.86
N GLY A 172 13.67 -0.60 3.94
CA GLY A 172 12.60 0.38 4.16
C GLY A 172 11.33 -0.24 4.76
N PRO A 173 10.16 0.38 4.61
CA PRO A 173 9.92 1.65 3.92
C PRO A 173 10.24 2.88 4.78
N ASN A 174 10.43 4.04 4.15
CA ASN A 174 10.16 5.32 4.81
C ASN A 174 8.66 5.64 4.76
N ALA A 175 8.21 6.77 5.32
CA ALA A 175 6.84 7.22 5.18
C ALA A 175 6.79 8.69 4.77
N VAL A 176 6.32 8.97 3.55
CA VAL A 176 6.25 10.32 2.99
C VAL A 176 4.84 10.60 2.51
N LEU A 177 4.34 11.82 2.73
CA LEU A 177 3.04 12.24 2.20
C LEU A 177 3.06 12.12 0.66
N ALA A 178 2.12 11.37 0.09
CA ALA A 178 2.00 11.22 -1.35
C ALA A 178 1.22 12.39 -1.94
N TYR A 179 1.63 12.87 -3.12
CA TYR A 179 0.99 14.01 -3.79
C TYR A 179 -0.20 13.62 -4.67
N LYS A 180 -0.47 12.32 -4.76
CA LYS A 180 -1.62 11.70 -5.41
C LYS A 180 -1.89 10.39 -4.68
N ARG A 181 -3.15 10.00 -4.50
CA ARG A 181 -3.52 8.78 -3.77
C ARG A 181 -2.83 7.55 -4.33
N GLU A 182 -2.78 7.42 -5.66
CA GLU A 182 -2.06 6.36 -6.37
C GLU A 182 -0.77 6.88 -7.04
N GLY A 183 -0.07 7.81 -6.37
CA GLY A 183 1.17 8.42 -6.85
C GLY A 183 2.42 7.78 -6.24
N TYR A 184 3.16 7.01 -7.04
CA TYR A 184 4.40 6.34 -6.62
C TYR A 184 5.67 7.17 -6.89
N LYS A 185 5.58 8.25 -7.68
CA LYS A 185 6.70 9.18 -7.96
C LYS A 185 6.41 10.58 -7.41
N TYR A 186 7.47 11.33 -7.07
CA TYR A 186 7.36 12.73 -6.65
C TYR A 186 6.71 13.63 -7.72
N SER A 187 6.88 13.30 -9.01
CA SER A 187 6.28 14.05 -10.12
C SER A 187 4.79 13.77 -10.34
N GLN A 188 4.23 12.73 -9.70
CA GLN A 188 2.82 12.39 -9.83
C GLN A 188 1.99 13.18 -8.82
N ILE A 189 1.55 14.36 -9.25
CA ILE A 189 0.84 15.33 -8.42
C ILE A 189 -0.64 15.36 -8.82
N SER A 190 -1.52 15.36 -7.82
CA SER A 190 -2.95 15.58 -7.96
C SER A 190 -3.36 16.72 -7.04
N VAL A 191 -3.64 17.89 -7.62
CA VAL A 191 -4.09 19.07 -6.87
C VAL A 191 -5.34 18.76 -6.04
N PRO A 192 -6.37 18.06 -6.57
CA PRO A 192 -7.53 17.67 -5.76
C PRO A 192 -7.16 16.79 -4.56
N ASP A 193 -6.27 15.82 -4.74
CA ASP A 193 -5.86 14.92 -3.63
C ASP A 193 -5.08 15.67 -2.56
N LEU A 194 -4.16 16.56 -2.97
CA LEU A 194 -3.38 17.39 -2.05
C LEU A 194 -4.28 18.35 -1.27
N TYR A 195 -5.18 19.05 -1.95
CA TYR A 195 -6.13 19.95 -1.30
C TYR A 195 -7.00 19.19 -0.30
N ASP A 196 -7.55 18.05 -0.71
CA ASP A 196 -8.36 17.18 0.14
C ASP A 196 -7.59 16.71 1.38
N ALA A 197 -6.33 16.28 1.22
CA ALA A 197 -5.48 15.82 2.30
C ALA A 197 -5.07 16.95 3.26
N LEU A 198 -4.62 18.10 2.74
CA LEU A 198 -4.06 19.21 3.52
C LEU A 198 -5.14 20.05 4.24
N THR A 199 -6.33 20.17 3.66
CA THR A 199 -7.44 20.87 4.32
C THR A 199 -8.10 20.06 5.42
N TYR A 200 -7.91 18.73 5.42
CA TYR A 200 -8.47 17.88 6.47
C TYR A 200 -7.89 18.22 7.85
N ARG A 201 -8.78 18.41 8.82
CA ARG A 201 -8.41 18.80 10.19
C ARG A 201 -7.52 17.74 10.86
N GLY A 202 -7.77 16.45 10.61
CA GLY A 202 -6.95 15.36 11.13
C GLY A 202 -5.51 15.44 10.65
N THR A 203 -5.30 15.65 9.34
CA THR A 203 -3.96 15.82 8.75
C THR A 203 -3.23 17.01 9.34
N ARG A 204 -3.88 18.18 9.46
CA ARG A 204 -3.26 19.38 10.04
C ARG A 204 -2.81 19.15 11.47
N LYS A 205 -3.66 18.52 12.30
CA LYS A 205 -3.29 18.13 13.67
C LYS A 205 -2.12 17.16 13.70
N LEU A 206 -2.10 16.16 12.82
CA LEU A 206 -1.01 15.19 12.71
C LEU A 206 0.31 15.86 12.34
N ILE A 207 0.31 16.68 11.28
CA ILE A 207 1.49 17.42 10.82
C ILE A 207 2.01 18.33 11.92
N LEU A 208 1.17 19.12 12.58
CA LEU A 208 1.60 20.00 13.67
C LEU A 208 2.21 19.23 14.84
N LYS A 209 1.61 18.09 15.21
CA LYS A 209 2.10 17.25 16.31
C LYS A 209 3.44 16.57 15.99
N PHE A 210 3.68 16.21 14.72
CA PHE A 210 4.84 15.42 14.30
C PHE A 210 5.74 16.12 13.28
N PHE A 211 5.68 17.45 13.19
CA PHE A 211 6.35 18.24 12.15
C PHE A 211 7.84 17.94 12.05
N GLY A 212 8.55 17.96 13.18
CA GLY A 212 9.99 17.68 13.21
C GLY A 212 10.36 16.26 12.77
N TYR A 213 9.46 15.28 12.92
CA TYR A 213 9.66 13.92 12.41
C TYR A 213 9.39 13.85 10.91
N GLY A 214 8.29 14.44 10.45
CA GLY A 214 7.95 14.52 9.03
C GLY A 214 9.07 15.16 8.20
N MET A 215 9.69 16.23 8.71
CA MET A 215 10.85 16.86 8.05
C MET A 215 12.07 15.94 7.98
N LYS A 216 12.34 15.14 9.02
CA LYS A 216 13.44 14.16 9.01
C LYS A 216 13.18 13.03 8.01
N GLU A 217 11.94 12.56 7.89
CA GLU A 217 11.57 11.53 6.93
C GLU A 217 11.60 12.03 5.49
N LEU A 218 11.13 13.25 5.24
CA LEU A 218 11.28 13.89 3.94
C LEU A 218 12.76 14.06 3.57
N TYR A 219 13.58 14.51 4.53
CA TYR A 219 15.02 14.61 4.34
C TYR A 219 15.66 13.25 4.01
N ARG A 220 15.32 12.18 4.73
CA ARG A 220 15.81 10.81 4.44
C ARG A 220 15.26 10.27 3.12
N GLY A 221 14.03 10.63 2.77
CA GLY A 221 13.40 10.34 1.50
C GLY A 221 14.12 11.01 0.34
N ILE A 222 14.62 12.23 0.47
CA ILE A 222 15.34 12.88 -0.63
C ILE A 222 16.82 12.46 -0.65
N TRP A 223 17.44 12.36 0.53
CA TRP A 223 18.87 12.13 0.67
C TRP A 223 19.19 10.68 1.05
N ILE A 224 19.49 9.86 0.03
CA ILE A 224 19.85 8.45 0.19
C ILE A 224 20.95 8.24 1.25
N ARG A 225 21.95 9.13 1.31
CA ARG A 225 23.03 9.07 2.32
C ARG A 225 22.51 9.05 3.76
N ALA A 226 21.46 9.81 4.05
CA ALA A 226 20.85 9.86 5.37
C ALA A 226 20.10 8.57 5.70
N GLN A 227 19.45 7.96 4.71
CA GLN A 227 18.79 6.65 4.86
C GLN A 227 19.80 5.52 5.08
N VAL A 228 20.92 5.52 4.33
CA VAL A 228 22.03 4.58 4.56
C VAL A 228 22.58 4.70 5.97
N LYS A 229 22.78 5.92 6.48
CA LYS A 229 23.26 6.15 7.86
C LYS A 229 22.32 5.54 8.91
N GLN A 230 21.01 5.52 8.65
CA GLN A 230 20.04 4.86 9.53
C GLN A 230 20.15 3.33 9.46
N LEU A 231 20.27 2.78 8.26
CA LEU A 231 20.45 1.34 8.02
C LEU A 231 21.78 0.82 8.60
N GLN A 232 22.82 1.65 8.62
CA GLN A 232 24.12 1.33 9.22
C GLN A 232 24.08 1.05 10.72
N ARG A 233 23.00 1.45 11.41
CA ARG A 233 22.78 1.04 12.81
C ARG A 233 22.60 -0.47 12.94
N PHE A 234 22.08 -1.11 11.90
CA PHE A 234 21.91 -2.56 11.81
C PHE A 234 23.07 -3.19 11.05
N MET A 235 23.40 -2.69 9.86
CA MET A 235 24.48 -3.20 8.99
C MET A 235 25.61 -2.16 8.84
N PRO A 236 26.61 -2.09 9.75
CA PRO A 236 27.59 -1.00 9.77
C PRO A 236 28.41 -0.84 8.49
N ASN A 237 28.66 -1.93 7.77
CA ASN A 237 29.48 -1.95 6.56
C ASN A 237 28.69 -1.65 5.27
N LEU A 238 27.41 -1.25 5.39
CA LEU A 238 26.59 -0.85 4.25
C LEU A 238 27.10 0.47 3.66
N LYS A 239 27.33 0.50 2.34
CA LYS A 239 27.77 1.67 1.57
C LYS A 239 26.67 2.08 0.60
N ILE A 240 26.76 3.33 0.12
CA ILE A 240 25.81 3.87 -0.87
C ILE A 240 25.90 3.11 -2.20
N SER A 241 27.08 2.61 -2.57
CA SER A 241 27.29 1.80 -3.77
C SER A 241 26.59 0.44 -3.73
N ASP A 242 26.16 -0.02 -2.56
CA ASP A 242 25.48 -1.30 -2.39
C ASP A 242 23.97 -1.19 -2.56
N ILE A 243 23.44 -0.02 -2.91
CA ILE A 243 21.99 0.21 -2.96
C ILE A 243 21.56 0.95 -4.21
N THR A 244 20.32 0.72 -4.62
CA THR A 244 19.61 1.51 -5.63
C THR A 244 18.20 1.85 -5.14
N ARG A 245 17.54 2.81 -5.79
CA ARG A 245 16.18 3.24 -5.48
C ARG A 245 15.21 2.87 -6.59
#